data_AF-A0A3B8WHP6-F1
#
_entry.id   AF-A0A3B8WHP6-F1
#
_cell.length_a   1.000
_cell.length_b   1.000
_cell.length_c   1.000
_cell.angle_alpha   90.00
_cell.angle_beta   90.00
_cell.angle_gamma   90.00
#
_symmetry.space_group_name_H-M   'P 1'
#
loop_
_entity.id
_entity.type
_entity.pdbx_description
1 polymer ?
#
loop_
_entity_poly.entity_id
_entity_poly.type
_entity_poly.pdbx_seq_one_letter_code
_entity_poly.pdbx_strand_id
1 'polypeptide(L)' 'KSAHDMLREAKVMRALKPVYPYVPNIIAICDDHDVLGCDFYVMERLKGIILRQ' A
#
# COMPACT_ATOMS: atom_id res chain seq x y z
N LYS A 1 -10.91 -4.87 -15.90
CA LYS A 1 -11.12 -5.49 -14.57
C LYS A 1 -9.77 -5.92 -13.98
N SER A 2 -8.83 -4.99 -13.82
CA SER A 2 -7.48 -5.26 -13.29
C SER A 2 -6.99 -4.12 -12.37
N ALA A 3 -7.92 -3.37 -11.78
CA ALA A 3 -7.66 -2.51 -10.62
C ALA A 3 -7.61 -3.33 -9.31
N HIS A 4 -7.57 -4.66 -9.43
CA HIS A 4 -8.49 -5.48 -8.66
C HIS A 4 -7.98 -5.97 -7.30
N ASP A 5 -6.80 -5.57 -6.85
CA ASP A 5 -6.35 -6.02 -5.54
C ASP A 5 -5.41 -5.04 -4.83
N MET A 6 -5.53 -3.73 -5.09
CA MET A 6 -4.83 -2.70 -4.29
C MET A 6 -5.15 -2.84 -2.79
N LEU A 7 -6.41 -3.16 -2.48
CA LEU A 7 -6.86 -3.45 -1.12
C LEU A 7 -6.22 -4.73 -0.55
N ARG A 8 -5.97 -5.73 -1.40
CA ARG A 8 -5.33 -6.98 -0.98
C ARG A 8 -3.84 -6.78 -0.74
N GLU A 9 -3.15 -6.01 -1.57
CA GLU A 9 -1.76 -5.61 -1.36
C GLU A 9 -1.61 -4.86 -0.02
N ALA A 10 -2.49 -3.89 0.24
CA ALA A 10 -2.51 -3.17 1.51
C ALA A 10 -2.74 -4.10 2.72
N LYS A 11 -3.66 -5.07 2.61
CA LYS A 11 -3.91 -6.08 3.66
C LYS A 11 -2.69 -6.97 3.89
N VAL A 12 -2.04 -7.45 2.82
CA VAL A 12 -0.83 -8.28 2.90
C VAL A 12 0.31 -7.50 3.55
N MET A 13 0.57 -6.27 3.12
CA MET A 13 1.62 -5.43 3.69
C MET A 13 1.39 -5.17 5.19
N ARG A 14 0.14 -4.86 5.58
CA ARG A 14 -0.23 -4.66 6.99
C ARG A 14 -0.04 -5.92 7.83
N ALA A 15 -0.42 -7.10 7.29
CA ALA A 15 -0.22 -8.37 7.98
C ALA A 15 1.25 -8.77 8.09
N LEU A 16 2.08 -8.35 7.14
CA LEU A 16 3.50 -8.67 7.09
C LEU A 16 4.35 -7.77 8.02
N LYS A 17 3.87 -6.55 8.33
CA LYS A 17 4.59 -5.57 9.17
C LYS A 17 5.14 -6.12 10.50
N PRO A 18 4.44 -6.97 11.28
CA PRO A 18 4.96 -7.49 12.55
C PRO A 18 6.17 -8.40 12.41
N VAL A 19 6.31 -9.08 11.27
CA VAL A 19 7.38 -10.08 11.02
C VAL A 19 8.44 -9.60 10.02
N TYR A 20 8.15 -8.54 9.26
CA TYR A 20 9.07 -7.96 8.28
C TYR A 20 9.07 -6.43 8.38
N PRO A 21 10.04 -5.83 9.09
CA PRO A 21 10.03 -4.41 9.42
C PRO A 21 10.30 -3.49 8.21
N TYR A 22 10.80 -4.02 7.11
CA TYR A 22 11.11 -3.27 5.88
C TYR A 22 9.88 -2.94 5.04
N VAL A 23 8.71 -3.50 5.35
CA VAL A 23 7.45 -3.09 4.72
C VAL A 23 7.01 -1.76 5.31
N PRO A 24 6.52 -0.82 4.48
CA PRO A 24 5.90 0.38 4.99
C PRO A 24 4.60 0.05 5.74
N ASN A 25 4.37 0.76 6.83
CA ASN A 25 3.13 0.85 7.56
C ASN A 25 2.05 1.47 6.68
N ILE A 26 0.91 0.79 6.60
CA ILE A 26 -0.28 1.27 5.91
C ILE A 26 -1.03 2.20 6.86
N ILE A 27 -1.19 3.46 6.45
CA ILE A 27 -1.82 4.52 7.23
C ILE A 27 -3.33 4.52 7.01
N ALA A 28 -3.77 4.39 5.75
CA ALA A 28 -5.19 4.40 5.40
C ALA A 28 -5.43 3.56 4.14
N ILE A 29 -6.64 3.03 4.01
CA ILE A 29 -7.13 2.34 2.83
C ILE A 29 -8.48 2.99 2.50
N CYS A 30 -8.71 3.32 1.24
CA CYS A 30 -9.93 3.94 0.76
C CYS A 30 -10.40 3.21 -0.49
N ASP A 31 -11.62 2.68 -0.41
CA ASP A 31 -12.38 2.05 -1.49
C ASP A 31 -13.53 2.96 -1.98
N ASP A 32 -13.56 4.20 -1.51
CA ASP A 32 -14.52 5.21 -1.95
C ASP A 32 -14.02 5.91 -3.22
N HIS A 33 -14.63 5.53 -4.34
CA HIS A 33 -14.32 6.08 -5.65
C HIS A 33 -14.73 7.56 -5.82
N ASP A 34 -15.54 8.13 -4.94
CA ASP A 34 -15.88 9.56 -5.01
C ASP A 34 -14.69 10.45 -4.62
N VAL A 35 -13.72 9.91 -3.87
CA VAL A 35 -12.55 10.65 -3.40
C VAL A 35 -11.52 10.85 -4.52
N LEU A 36 -11.17 9.78 -5.25
CA LEU A 36 -10.07 9.76 -6.22
C LEU A 36 -10.38 9.03 -7.53
N GLY A 37 -11.62 8.54 -7.70
CA GLY A 37 -12.04 7.78 -8.89
C GLY A 37 -11.54 6.34 -8.92
N CYS A 38 -10.82 5.88 -7.90
CA CYS A 38 -10.28 4.52 -7.78
C CYS A 38 -9.95 4.14 -6.34
N ASP A 39 -9.79 2.85 -6.09
CA ASP A 39 -9.22 2.31 -4.85
C ASP A 39 -7.79 2.83 -4.65
N PHE A 40 -7.47 3.29 -3.45
CA PHE A 40 -6.12 3.67 -3.09
C PHE A 40 -5.81 3.37 -1.61
N TYR A 41 -4.52 3.35 -1.28
CA TYR A 41 -4.07 3.31 0.11
C TYR A 41 -2.93 4.30 0.31
N VAL A 42 -2.79 4.75 1.55
CA VAL A 42 -1.72 5.63 2.01
C VAL A 42 -0.78 4.81 2.88
N MET A 43 0.52 4.96 2.64
CA MET A 43 1.57 4.28 3.39
C MET A 43 2.66 5.25 3.83
N GLU A 44 3.44 4.84 4.83
CA GLU A 44 4.61 5.61 5.25
C GLU A 44 5.63 5.76 4.13
N ARG A 45 6.24 6.94 4.04
CA ARG A 45 7.29 7.20 3.05
C ARG A 45 8.60 6.59 3.50
N LEU A 46 9.08 5.57 2.79
CA LEU A 46 10.44 5.04 2.95
C LEU A 46 11.44 5.91 2.18
N LYS A 47 12.43 6.48 2.89
CA LYS A 47 13.53 7.21 2.26
C LYS A 47 14.66 6.23 1.97
N GLY A 48 14.98 6.05 0.69
CA GLY A 48 16.05 5.17 0.25
C GLY A 48 16.38 5.40 -1.22
N ILE A 49 17.43 4.73 -1.68
CA ILE A 49 17.83 4.75 -3.09
C ILE A 49 17.34 3.45 -3.70
N ILE A 50 16.54 3.56 -4.77
CA ILE A 50 16.21 2.41 -5.61
C ILE A 50 17.41 2.21 -6.52
N LEU A 51 18.20 1.16 -6.27
CA LEU A 51 19.26 0.76 -7.18
C LEU A 51 18.63 0.32 -8.51
N ARG A 52 18.98 1.00 -9.60
CA ARG A 52 18.58 0.63 -10.95
C ARG A 52 19.87 0.29 -11.70
N GLN A 53 19.94 -0.91 -12.28
CA GLN A 53 20.97 -1.29 -13.24
C GLN A 53 20.53 -0.92 -14.64
#